data_AF-A0A2W4TLH5-F1
#
_entry.id   AF-A0A2W4TLH5-F1
#
_cell.length_a   1.000
_cell.length_b   1.000
_cell.length_c   1.000
_cell.angle_alpha   90.00
_cell.angle_beta   90.00
_cell.angle_gamma   90.00
#
_symmetry.space_group_name_H-M   'P 1'
#
loop_
_entity.id
_entity.type
_entity.pdbx_description
1 polymer ?
#
loop_
_entity_poly.entity_id
_entity_poly.type
_entity_poly.pdbx_seq_one_letter_code
_entity_poly.pdbx_strand_id
1 'polypeptide(L)' 'NPIEGQWHQLKTHEIAGRMFEYEDELAEAIVDGMIDRSVRGNYELDRLIINYS' A
#
# COMPACT_ATOMS: atom_id res chain seq x y z
N ASN A 1 -11.41 -13.20 -2.59
CA ASN A 1 -9.98 -13.48 -2.29
C ASN A 1 -9.55 -12.54 -1.15
N PRO A 2 -8.96 -13.00 -0.02
CA PRO A 2 -8.64 -12.13 1.13
C PRO A 2 -7.81 -10.88 0.80
N ILE A 3 -7.00 -10.94 -0.27
CA ILE A 3 -6.20 -9.80 -0.73
C ILE A 3 -7.06 -8.66 -1.29
N GLU A 4 -8.23 -8.96 -1.87
CA GLU A 4 -9.11 -7.95 -2.49
C GLU A 4 -9.67 -6.98 -1.44
N GLY A 5 -9.98 -7.50 -0.24
CA GLY A 5 -10.42 -6.67 0.88
C GLY A 5 -9.32 -5.71 1.35
N GLN A 6 -8.06 -6.17 1.37
CA GLN A 6 -6.91 -5.34 1.74
C GLN A 6 -6.65 -4.24 0.70
N TRP A 7 -6.80 -4.57 -0.59
CA TRP A 7 -6.71 -3.59 -1.67
C TRP A 7 -7.86 -2.58 -1.64
N HIS A 8 -9.07 -3.02 -1.32
CA HIS A 8 -10.20 -2.11 -1.15
C HIS A 8 -9.94 -1.14 0.00
N GLN A 9 -9.49 -1.64 1.16
CA GLN A 9 -9.16 -0.82 2.32
C GLN A 9 -8.14 0.27 1.95
N LEU A 10 -7.03 -0.13 1.32
CA LEU A 10 -5.96 0.80 0.92
C LEU A 10 -6.49 1.89 -0.01
N LYS A 11 -7.13 1.50 -1.11
CA LYS A 11 -7.59 2.44 -2.15
C LYS A 11 -8.71 3.37 -1.68
N THR A 12 -9.65 2.86 -0.88
CA THR A 12 -10.85 3.61 -0.48
C THR A 12 -10.61 4.47 0.76
N HIS A 13 -9.70 4.08 1.65
CA HIS A 13 -9.57 4.72 2.96
C HIS A 13 -8.19 5.28 3.26
N GLU A 14 -7.13 4.82 2.59
CA GLU A 14 -5.74 5.16 2.97
C GLU A 14 -5.10 6.08 1.93
N ILE A 15 -5.36 5.86 0.64
CA ILE A 15 -4.84 6.70 -0.46
C ILE A 15 -5.92 7.37 -1.30
N ALA A 16 -7.18 7.32 -0.84
CA ALA A 16 -8.31 7.86 -1.59
C ALA A 16 -8.19 9.36 -1.84
N GLY A 17 -8.62 9.80 -3.03
CA GLY A 17 -8.61 11.22 -3.41
C GLY A 17 -7.23 11.78 -3.77
N ARG A 18 -6.17 10.97 -3.70
CA ARG A 18 -4.85 11.35 -4.21
C ARG A 18 -4.81 11.08 -5.72
N MET A 19 -4.34 12.08 -6.47
CA MET A 19 -3.95 11.94 -7.87
C MET A 19 -2.43 11.80 -7.91
N PHE A 20 -1.93 10.96 -8.82
CA PHE A 20 -0.51 10.70 -9.02
C PHE A 20 -0.19 11.05 -10.46
N GLU A 21 0.85 11.85 -10.67
CA GLU A 21 1.32 12.19 -12.02
C GLU A 21 2.19 11.06 -12.59
N TYR A 22 2.88 10.34 -11.71
CA TYR A 22 3.85 9.33 -12.06
C TYR A 22 3.64 8.02 -11.28
N GLU A 23 4.16 6.92 -11.83
CA GLU A 23 4.01 5.58 -11.24
C GLU A 23 4.81 5.40 -9.94
N ASP A 24 5.95 6.08 -9.81
CA ASP A 24 6.77 6.10 -8.60
C ASP A 24 6.03 6.76 -7.43
N GLU A 25 5.33 7.88 -7.66
CA GLU A 25 4.50 8.54 -6.65
C GLU A 25 3.37 7.62 -6.15
N LEU A 26 2.74 6.86 -7.05
CA LEU A 26 1.73 5.87 -6.68
C LEU A 26 2.36 4.72 -5.86
N ALA A 27 3.54 4.24 -6.27
CA ALA A 27 4.24 3.17 -5.58
C ALA A 27 4.63 3.59 -4.15
N GLU A 28 5.14 4.81 -3.97
CA GLU A 28 5.43 5.40 -2.67
C GLU A 28 4.17 5.52 -1.81
N ALA A 29 3.07 6.04 -2.37
CA ALA A 29 1.83 6.17 -1.62
C ALA A 29 1.23 4.82 -1.17
N ILE A 30 1.35 3.78 -1.99
CA ILE A 30 0.94 2.42 -1.63
C ILE A 30 1.79 1.92 -0.46
N VAL A 31 3.12 2.10 -0.54
CA VAL A 31 4.07 1.73 0.50
C VAL A 31 3.73 2.43 1.82
N ASP A 32 3.57 3.75 1.79
CA ASP A 32 3.29 4.56 2.96
C ASP A 32 1.96 4.16 3.60
N GLY A 33 0.92 3.97 2.78
CA GLY A 33 -0.38 3.50 3.27
C GLY A 33 -0.30 2.14 3.97
N MET A 34 0.53 1.22 3.46
CA MET A 34 0.76 -0.08 4.10
C MET A 34 1.53 0.04 5.42
N ILE A 35 2.55 0.91 5.50
CA ILE A 35 3.32 1.18 6.71
C ILE A 35 2.42 1.83 7.79
N ASP A 36 1.68 2.89 7.43
CA ASP A 36 0.78 3.57 8.36
C ASP A 36 -0.29 2.62 8.91
N ARG A 37 -0.80 1.71 8.06
CA ARG A 37 -1.72 0.68 8.49
C ARG A 37 -1.07 -0.32 9.45
N SER A 38 0.18 -0.72 9.23
CA SER A 38 0.87 -1.68 10.11
C SER A 38 1.17 -1.07 11.48
N VAL A 39 1.58 0.19 11.52
CA VAL A 39 1.76 0.95 12.76
C VAL A 39 0.45 1.06 13.54
N ARG A 40 -0.66 1.43 12.88
CA ARG A 40 -1.98 1.50 13.55
C ARG A 40 -2.51 0.14 13.98
N GLY A 41 -2.22 -0.90 13.20
CA GLY A 41 -2.64 -2.28 13.47
C GLY A 41 -1.73 -3.04 14.44
N ASN A 42 -0.59 -2.45 14.83
CA ASN A 42 0.44 -3.05 15.68
C ASN A 42 0.89 -4.44 15.17
N TYR A 43 1.24 -4.52 13.89
CA TYR A 43 1.81 -5.72 13.28
C TYR A 43 3.03 -5.39 12.43
N GLU A 44 3.94 -6.37 12.32
CA GLU A 44 5.14 -6.29 11.47
C GLU A 44 4.75 -6.37 9.98
N LEU A 45 5.37 -5.54 9.15
CA LEU A 45 5.16 -5.51 7.71
C LEU A 45 6.45 -5.89 6.97
N ASP A 46 6.42 -7.03 6.30
CA ASP A 46 7.53 -7.49 5.47
C ASP A 46 7.37 -7.05 4.01
N ARG A 47 8.43 -6.49 3.43
CA ARG A 47 8.51 -6.18 2.00
C ARG A 47 9.35 -7.22 1.27
N LEU A 48 8.73 -7.94 0.34
CA LEU A 48 9.43 -8.83 -0.59
C LEU A 48 9.74 -8.08 -1.90
N ILE A 49 11.02 -8.02 -2.26
CA ILE A 49 11.48 -7.49 -3.57
C ILE A 49 11.83 -8.69 -4.45
N ILE A 50 11.17 -8.81 -5.60
CA ILE A 50 11.41 -9.87 -6.57
C ILE A 50 12.11 -9.26 -7.78
N ASN A 51 13.36 -9.66 -8.01
CA ASN A 51 14.10 -9.31 -9.22
C ASN A 51 13.96 -10.46 -10.23
N TYR A 52 13.50 -10.15 -11.44
CA TYR A 52 13.51 -11.12 -12.54
C TYR A 52 14.84 -10.96 -13.30
N SER A 53 15.61 -12.06 -13.36
CA SER A 53 16.89 -12.16 -14.08
C SER A 53 16.69 -12.37 -15.58
#